data_AF-A0A4D7ASA8-F1
#
_entry.id   AF-A0A4D7ASA8-F1
#
_cell.length_a   1.000
_cell.length_b   1.000
_cell.length_c   1.000
_cell.angle_alpha   90.00
_cell.angle_beta   90.00
_cell.angle_gamma   90.00
#
_symmetry.space_group_name_H-M   'P 1'
#
loop_
_entity.id
_entity.type
_entity.pdbx_description
1 polymer ?
#
loop_
_entity_poly.entity_id
_entity_poly.type
_entity_poly.pdbx_seq_one_letter_code
_entity_poly.pdbx_strand_id
1 'polypeptide(L)'
;MWIAEQWQDYELLDCGGGEKLERWGEQYLVRPDPQAIWDSPRKNPAWKRANARYLRSQSGGGHWEKKTLPESWKIRYRDLTFQVKPMNFKHTGLFPEQAVNWDFAMEKIRNAGRPIRVLNLFAYTGGATVACAKAGASVCHVDAAKGMVAWARENARLSGLEDAPIRWIVDDCGKFVEREIRRGKTYDAIIMDPPSYGRGPGGEVWKLEDNLYDFVKLCAGVLSERPLFVLINSYTTGLAPSVLGYLLHLLVGAKYGGKCTWDELGLPVTETGLALPCGATGRWCSE
;
A
#
# COMPACT_ATOMS: atom_id res chain seq x y z
N MET A 1 -9.37 -14.07 2.53
CA MET A 1 -8.94 -12.91 1.73
C MET A 1 -9.80 -11.70 2.09
N TRP A 2 -9.21 -10.51 2.16
CA TRP A 2 -9.91 -9.23 2.31
C TRP A 2 -10.00 -8.51 0.97
N ILE A 3 -11.23 -8.20 0.54
CA ILE A 3 -11.53 -7.72 -0.82
C ILE A 3 -11.83 -6.23 -0.80
N ALA A 4 -11.14 -5.45 -1.65
CA ALA A 4 -11.35 -4.01 -1.80
C ALA A 4 -12.44 -3.72 -2.84
N GLU A 5 -13.69 -3.62 -2.40
CA GLU A 5 -14.87 -3.50 -3.28
C GLU A 5 -15.51 -2.11 -3.34
N GLN A 6 -15.06 -1.15 -2.51
CA GLN A 6 -15.75 0.15 -2.36
C GLN A 6 -15.17 1.30 -3.20
N TRP A 7 -14.50 0.96 -4.30
CA TRP A 7 -13.96 1.93 -5.24
C TRP A 7 -15.05 2.57 -6.09
N GLN A 8 -15.04 3.91 -6.24
CA GLN A 8 -15.93 4.60 -7.20
C GLN A 8 -15.32 4.60 -8.60
N ASP A 9 -14.03 4.97 -8.67
CA ASP A 9 -13.36 5.23 -9.94
C ASP A 9 -12.31 4.14 -10.28
N TYR A 10 -12.30 3.00 -9.59
CA TYR A 10 -11.44 1.87 -9.95
C TYR A 10 -12.24 0.57 -10.05
N GLU A 11 -11.93 -0.24 -11.04
CA GLU A 11 -12.54 -1.55 -11.24
C GLU A 11 -11.59 -2.50 -11.96
N LEU A 12 -11.46 -3.72 -11.46
CA LEU A 12 -10.79 -4.82 -12.16
C LEU A 12 -11.85 -5.58 -12.96
N LEU A 13 -11.85 -5.37 -14.28
CA LEU A 13 -12.91 -5.88 -15.15
C LEU A 13 -12.73 -7.38 -15.43
N ASP A 14 -11.53 -7.74 -15.86
CA ASP A 14 -11.18 -9.11 -16.29
C ASP A 14 -9.68 -9.36 -16.07
N CYS A 15 -9.29 -10.61 -15.92
CA CYS A 15 -7.89 -11.02 -15.82
C CYS A 15 -7.72 -12.48 -16.21
N GLY A 16 -6.56 -12.79 -16.78
CA GLY A 16 -6.18 -14.11 -17.29
C GLY A 16 -5.08 -14.01 -18.34
N GLY A 17 -4.39 -15.12 -18.57
CA GLY A 17 -3.25 -15.19 -19.49
C GLY A 17 -2.08 -14.30 -19.05
N GLY A 18 -1.88 -14.15 -17.74
CA GLY A 18 -0.80 -13.34 -17.15
C GLY A 18 -1.05 -11.83 -17.19
N GLU A 19 -2.29 -11.39 -17.44
CA GLU A 19 -2.65 -9.98 -17.55
C GLU A 19 -3.96 -9.65 -16.84
N LYS A 20 -4.17 -8.37 -16.60
CA LYS A 20 -5.41 -7.79 -16.09
C LYS A 20 -5.84 -6.57 -16.88
N LEU A 21 -7.15 -6.43 -17.04
CA LEU A 21 -7.84 -5.31 -17.63
C LEU A 21 -8.53 -4.51 -16.52
N GLU A 22 -8.16 -3.25 -16.40
CA GLU A 22 -8.61 -2.38 -15.31
C GLU A 22 -9.23 -1.10 -15.87
N ARG A 23 -10.25 -0.58 -15.20
CA ARG A 23 -10.79 0.76 -15.41
C ARG A 23 -10.36 1.67 -14.25
N TRP A 24 -9.77 2.81 -14.61
CA TRP A 24 -9.30 3.86 -13.72
C TRP A 24 -9.98 5.18 -14.14
N GLY A 25 -11.13 5.49 -13.58
CA GLY A 25 -12.03 6.56 -14.00
C GLY A 25 -12.56 6.26 -15.39
N GLU A 26 -12.22 7.12 -16.36
CA GLU A 26 -12.55 6.95 -17.77
C GLU A 26 -11.47 6.18 -18.56
N GLN A 27 -10.34 5.85 -17.92
CA GLN A 27 -9.18 5.25 -18.58
C GLN A 27 -9.16 3.74 -18.40
N TYR A 28 -8.94 3.00 -19.48
CA TYR A 28 -8.82 1.54 -19.48
C TYR A 28 -7.36 1.15 -19.67
N LEU A 29 -6.81 0.36 -18.75
CA LEU A 29 -5.42 -0.06 -18.76
C LEU A 29 -5.33 -1.59 -18.82
N VAL A 30 -4.37 -2.08 -19.60
CA VAL A 30 -3.97 -3.49 -19.56
C VAL A 30 -2.59 -3.62 -18.95
N ARG A 31 -2.45 -4.43 -17.91
CA ARG A 31 -1.21 -4.60 -17.18
C ARG A 31 -0.87 -6.08 -16.97
N PRO A 32 0.43 -6.42 -16.89
CA PRO A 32 0.84 -7.76 -16.54
C PRO A 32 0.54 -8.06 -15.07
N ASP A 33 -0.01 -9.25 -14.83
CA ASP A 33 -0.20 -9.82 -13.51
C ASP A 33 0.19 -11.31 -13.52
N PRO A 34 1.38 -11.67 -13.02
CA PRO A 34 1.87 -13.05 -13.11
C PRO A 34 1.05 -14.05 -12.27
N GLN A 35 0.17 -13.57 -11.39
CA GLN A 35 -0.72 -14.45 -10.61
C GLN A 35 -1.98 -14.86 -11.39
N ALA A 36 -2.33 -14.13 -12.46
CA ALA A 36 -3.48 -14.44 -13.32
C ALA A 36 -3.16 -15.58 -14.31
N ILE A 37 -2.83 -16.77 -13.79
CA ILE A 37 -2.30 -17.91 -14.55
C ILE A 37 -3.35 -18.72 -15.33
N TRP A 38 -4.64 -18.47 -15.08
CA TRP A 38 -5.75 -19.10 -15.79
C TRP A 38 -5.99 -18.43 -17.15
N ASP A 39 -6.70 -19.12 -18.05
CA ASP A 39 -7.11 -18.54 -19.33
C ASP A 39 -8.32 -17.61 -19.15
N SER A 40 -8.40 -16.56 -19.97
CA SER A 40 -9.59 -15.70 -20.08
C SER A 40 -10.02 -15.62 -21.54
N PRO A 41 -11.33 -15.78 -21.84
CA PRO A 41 -11.84 -15.60 -23.19
C PRO A 41 -11.75 -14.15 -23.68
N ARG A 42 -11.38 -13.19 -22.80
CA ARG A 42 -11.22 -11.76 -23.10
C ARG A 42 -12.40 -11.18 -23.86
N LYS A 43 -13.62 -11.49 -23.39
CA LYS A 43 -14.88 -11.05 -24.02
C LYS A 43 -15.06 -9.54 -23.94
N ASN A 44 -14.48 -8.89 -22.91
CA ASN A 44 -14.52 -7.44 -22.81
C ASN A 44 -13.92 -6.75 -24.05
N PRO A 45 -14.66 -5.89 -24.77
CA PRO A 45 -14.10 -5.15 -25.89
C PRO A 45 -12.98 -4.18 -25.47
N ALA A 46 -12.91 -3.80 -24.18
CA ALA A 46 -11.85 -2.93 -23.67
C ALA A 46 -10.46 -3.57 -23.73
N TRP A 47 -10.33 -4.90 -23.81
CA TRP A 47 -9.03 -5.54 -24.08
C TRP A 47 -8.36 -5.03 -25.36
N LYS A 48 -9.15 -4.74 -26.40
CA LYS A 48 -8.67 -4.23 -27.70
C LYS A 48 -8.58 -2.70 -27.72
N ARG A 49 -9.44 -2.04 -26.95
CA ARG A 49 -9.64 -0.58 -26.95
C ARG A 49 -8.96 0.16 -25.79
N ALA A 50 -8.23 -0.55 -24.93
CA ALA A 50 -7.53 0.04 -23.79
C ALA A 50 -6.69 1.27 -24.18
N ASN A 51 -6.75 2.30 -23.34
CA ASN A 51 -6.03 3.56 -23.49
C ASN A 51 -4.52 3.36 -23.43
N ALA A 52 -4.06 2.43 -22.59
CA ALA A 52 -2.66 2.05 -22.54
C ALA A 52 -2.46 0.60 -22.11
N ARG A 53 -1.34 0.02 -22.54
CA ARG A 53 -0.89 -1.32 -22.15
C ARG A 53 0.55 -1.27 -21.69
N TYR A 54 0.87 -1.91 -20.57
CA TYR A 54 2.25 -2.05 -20.14
C TYR A 54 2.86 -3.34 -20.70
N LEU A 55 3.90 -3.20 -21.51
CA LEU A 55 4.64 -4.33 -22.08
C LEU A 55 5.90 -4.60 -21.27
N ARG A 56 6.03 -5.83 -20.75
CA ARG A 56 7.26 -6.27 -20.07
C ARG A 56 8.37 -6.55 -21.08
N SER A 57 9.59 -6.17 -20.72
CA SER A 57 10.80 -6.63 -21.43
C SER A 57 11.26 -7.97 -20.86
N GLN A 58 11.82 -8.83 -21.72
CA GLN A 58 12.47 -10.08 -21.29
C GLN A 58 13.75 -9.82 -20.47
N SER A 59 14.42 -8.68 -20.67
CA SER A 59 15.62 -8.28 -19.93
C SER A 59 15.34 -7.56 -18.60
N GLY A 60 14.07 -7.50 -18.18
CA GLY A 60 13.63 -6.75 -17.01
C GLY A 60 13.10 -5.35 -17.35
N GLY A 61 12.20 -4.84 -16.51
CA GLY A 61 11.50 -3.58 -16.77
C GLY A 61 10.40 -3.71 -17.84
N GLY A 62 10.20 -2.66 -18.62
CA GLY A 62 9.15 -2.58 -19.64
C GLY A 62 8.83 -1.14 -20.02
N HIS A 63 7.78 -0.94 -20.81
CA HIS A 63 7.31 0.38 -21.20
C HIS A 63 5.80 0.39 -21.38
N TRP A 64 5.22 1.59 -21.36
CA TRP A 64 3.82 1.81 -21.66
C TRP A 64 3.63 2.13 -23.14
N GLU A 65 2.84 1.31 -23.84
CA GLU A 65 2.25 1.71 -25.11
C GLU A 65 0.98 2.51 -24.81
N LYS A 66 1.03 3.81 -25.08
CA LYS A 66 -0.06 4.75 -24.81
C LYS A 66 -0.73 5.13 -26.12
N LYS A 67 -2.06 5.04 -26.17
CA LYS A 67 -2.88 5.60 -27.26
C LYS A 67 -3.30 7.01 -26.85
N THR A 68 -4.42 7.10 -26.13
CA THR A 68 -5.01 8.33 -25.63
C THR A 68 -5.10 8.25 -24.12
N LEU A 69 -4.11 8.82 -23.42
CA LEU A 69 -4.08 8.85 -21.97
C LEU A 69 -3.63 10.24 -21.50
N PRO A 70 -4.34 10.88 -20.55
CA PRO A 70 -3.86 12.12 -19.95
C PRO A 70 -2.54 11.89 -19.20
N GLU A 71 -1.78 12.95 -18.97
CA GLU A 71 -0.52 12.87 -18.22
C GLU A 71 -0.73 12.32 -16.81
N SER A 72 -1.83 12.73 -16.18
CA SER A 72 -2.34 12.17 -14.93
C SER A 72 -3.83 12.45 -14.80
N TRP A 73 -4.53 11.69 -13.96
CA TRP A 73 -5.95 11.88 -13.67
C TRP A 73 -6.25 11.52 -12.22
N LYS A 74 -7.45 11.88 -11.77
CA LYS A 74 -7.90 11.65 -10.40
C LYS A 74 -8.77 10.39 -10.34
N ILE A 75 -8.66 9.68 -9.23
CA ILE A 75 -9.53 8.57 -8.86
C ILE A 75 -9.99 8.74 -7.41
N ARG A 76 -11.20 8.28 -7.13
CA ARG A 76 -11.80 8.36 -5.79
C ARG A 76 -12.00 6.98 -5.17
N TYR A 77 -11.73 6.95 -3.87
CA TYR A 77 -12.11 5.90 -2.95
C TYR A 77 -12.82 6.53 -1.75
N ARG A 78 -14.12 6.30 -1.64
CA ARG A 78 -15.00 6.97 -0.66
C ARG A 78 -14.80 8.49 -0.74
N ASP A 79 -14.36 9.09 0.36
CA ASP A 79 -14.08 10.52 0.53
C ASP A 79 -12.61 10.89 0.26
N LEU A 80 -11.80 9.95 -0.22
CA LEU A 80 -10.39 10.14 -0.56
C LEU A 80 -10.24 10.33 -2.07
N THR A 81 -9.36 11.24 -2.48
CA THR A 81 -9.04 11.51 -3.88
C THR A 81 -7.53 11.39 -4.11
N PHE A 82 -7.15 10.59 -5.11
CA PHE A 82 -5.77 10.32 -5.45
C PHE A 82 -5.49 10.67 -6.91
N GLN A 83 -4.29 11.17 -7.20
CA GLN A 83 -3.78 11.30 -8.54
C GLN A 83 -3.06 10.01 -8.95
N VAL A 84 -3.35 9.53 -10.15
CA VAL A 84 -2.67 8.39 -10.79
C VAL A 84 -2.10 8.79 -12.15
N LYS A 85 -1.03 8.10 -12.56
CA LYS A 85 -0.44 8.19 -13.90
C LYS A 85 0.46 6.98 -14.20
N PRO A 86 0.68 6.63 -15.48
CA PRO A 86 1.68 5.65 -15.85
C PRO A 86 3.07 6.08 -15.38
N MET A 87 3.76 5.18 -14.70
CA MET A 87 5.16 5.37 -14.31
C MET A 87 6.11 4.68 -15.31
N ASN A 88 7.41 4.77 -15.06
CA ASN A 88 8.41 4.02 -15.84
C ASN A 88 8.29 2.49 -15.65
N PHE A 89 7.49 2.04 -14.69
CA PHE A 89 7.17 0.66 -14.41
C PHE A 89 5.65 0.43 -14.51
N LYS A 90 5.20 -0.81 -14.28
CA LYS A 90 3.77 -1.19 -14.36
C LYS A 90 2.85 -0.46 -13.36
N HIS A 91 3.39 0.30 -12.40
CA HIS A 91 2.59 0.99 -11.38
C HIS A 91 1.92 2.25 -11.95
N THR A 92 0.79 2.59 -11.35
CA THR A 92 -0.02 3.78 -11.68
C THR A 92 0.03 4.85 -10.58
N GLY A 93 0.80 4.62 -9.51
CA GLY A 93 0.85 5.49 -8.34
C GLY A 93 -0.13 5.12 -7.23
N LEU A 94 -0.89 4.02 -7.34
CA LEU A 94 -1.77 3.55 -6.27
C LEU A 94 -1.97 2.03 -6.33
N PHE A 95 -2.24 1.43 -5.18
CA PHE A 95 -2.50 0.00 -4.99
C PHE A 95 -3.93 -0.18 -4.45
N PRO A 96 -4.93 -0.39 -5.34
CA PRO A 96 -6.34 -0.34 -4.97
C PRO A 96 -6.74 -1.34 -3.89
N GLU A 97 -6.06 -2.48 -3.83
CA GLU A 97 -6.29 -3.54 -2.86
C GLU A 97 -5.98 -3.11 -1.42
N GLN A 98 -5.14 -2.09 -1.22
CA GLN A 98 -4.81 -1.56 0.10
C GLN A 98 -5.98 -0.80 0.75
N ALA A 99 -7.04 -0.51 0.00
CA ALA A 99 -8.25 0.14 0.52
C ALA A 99 -8.85 -0.57 1.75
N VAL A 100 -8.77 -1.91 1.84
CA VAL A 100 -9.22 -2.63 3.04
C VAL A 100 -8.37 -2.35 4.28
N ASN A 101 -7.08 -2.04 4.10
CA ASN A 101 -6.20 -1.62 5.19
C ASN A 101 -6.44 -0.16 5.56
N TRP A 102 -6.80 0.68 4.60
CA TRP A 102 -7.19 2.07 4.85
C TRP A 102 -8.48 2.12 5.68
N ASP A 103 -9.50 1.37 5.27
CA ASP A 103 -10.76 1.27 6.02
C ASP A 103 -10.52 0.81 7.47
N PHE A 104 -9.73 -0.25 7.66
CA PHE A 104 -9.35 -0.75 8.98
C PHE A 104 -8.66 0.33 9.81
N ALA A 105 -7.64 0.99 9.27
CA ALA A 105 -6.89 2.02 9.98
C ALA A 105 -7.79 3.21 10.35
N MET A 106 -8.64 3.66 9.42
CA MET A 106 -9.59 4.74 9.63
C MET A 106 -10.60 4.41 10.73
N GLU A 107 -11.15 3.20 10.73
CA GLU A 107 -12.06 2.72 11.77
C GLU A 107 -11.38 2.73 13.15
N LYS A 108 -10.18 2.15 13.26
CA LYS A 108 -9.44 2.12 14.53
C LYS A 108 -9.12 3.51 15.04
N ILE A 109 -8.69 4.43 14.18
CA ILE A 109 -8.36 5.81 14.56
C ILE A 109 -9.61 6.54 15.06
N ARG A 110 -10.73 6.46 14.32
CA ARG A 110 -11.98 7.13 14.71
C ARG A 110 -12.53 6.63 16.04
N ASN A 111 -12.39 5.33 16.31
CA ASN A 111 -12.89 4.70 17.53
C ASN A 111 -11.93 4.78 18.72
N ALA A 112 -10.73 5.35 18.56
CA ALA A 112 -9.72 5.34 19.62
C ALA A 112 -10.06 6.25 20.81
N GLY A 113 -10.95 7.23 20.64
CA GLY A 113 -11.35 8.17 21.71
C GLY A 113 -10.22 9.09 22.20
N ARG A 114 -9.09 9.14 21.49
CA ARG A 114 -7.90 9.95 21.82
C ARG A 114 -7.12 10.32 20.55
N PRO A 115 -6.25 11.35 20.59
CA PRO A 115 -5.34 11.63 19.48
C PRO A 115 -4.41 10.44 19.18
N ILE A 116 -4.23 10.14 17.90
CA ILE A 116 -3.38 9.03 17.41
C ILE A 116 -2.24 9.59 16.56
N ARG A 117 -1.03 9.10 16.84
CA ARG A 117 0.18 9.33 16.03
C ARG A 117 0.48 8.09 15.20
N VAL A 118 0.39 8.21 13.88
CA VAL A 118 0.66 7.13 12.93
C VAL A 118 2.04 7.32 12.31
N LEU A 119 2.85 6.27 12.28
CA LEU A 119 4.07 6.20 11.48
C LEU A 119 3.79 5.36 10.23
N ASN A 120 3.95 5.93 9.04
CA ASN A 120 3.80 5.23 7.78
C ASN A 120 5.17 5.12 7.09
N LEU A 121 5.66 3.88 6.94
CA LEU A 121 6.99 3.54 6.44
C LEU A 121 6.87 2.92 5.04
N PHE A 122 7.81 3.25 4.16
CA PHE A 122 7.73 2.92 2.73
C PHE A 122 6.42 3.45 2.13
N ALA A 123 6.08 4.68 2.52
CA ALA A 123 4.73 5.21 2.40
C ALA A 123 4.31 5.56 0.96
N TYR A 124 5.25 5.51 0.01
CA TYR A 124 5.02 5.68 -1.42
C TYR A 124 4.23 6.96 -1.73
N THR A 125 3.17 6.89 -2.52
CA THR A 125 2.28 8.01 -2.88
C THR A 125 1.25 8.33 -1.80
N GLY A 126 1.36 7.75 -0.61
CA GLY A 126 0.65 8.20 0.58
C GLY A 126 -0.80 7.73 0.74
N GLY A 127 -1.23 6.64 0.08
CA GLY A 127 -2.60 6.10 0.24
C GLY A 127 -3.04 5.96 1.71
N ALA A 128 -2.26 5.22 2.50
CA ALA A 128 -2.52 5.07 3.93
C ALA A 128 -2.30 6.36 4.73
N THR A 129 -1.39 7.25 4.28
CA THR A 129 -1.17 8.55 4.93
C THR A 129 -2.43 9.41 4.87
N VAL A 130 -3.01 9.52 3.68
CA VAL A 130 -4.24 10.25 3.40
C VAL A 130 -5.40 9.66 4.19
N ALA A 131 -5.56 8.33 4.18
CA ALA A 131 -6.60 7.64 4.94
C ALA A 131 -6.51 7.93 6.45
N CYS A 132 -5.33 7.74 7.06
CA CYS A 132 -5.14 7.99 8.49
C CYS A 132 -5.34 9.46 8.87
N ALA A 133 -4.83 10.39 8.06
CA ALA A 133 -5.04 11.83 8.29
C ALA A 133 -6.52 12.22 8.17
N LYS A 134 -7.25 11.66 7.18
CA LYS A 134 -8.71 11.87 7.05
C LYS A 134 -9.50 11.34 8.25
N ALA A 135 -9.00 10.31 8.91
CA ALA A 135 -9.59 9.79 10.15
C ALA A 135 -9.25 10.63 11.40
N GLY A 136 -8.42 11.67 11.28
CA GLY A 136 -8.08 12.59 12.37
C GLY A 136 -6.74 12.30 13.06
N ALA A 137 -5.92 11.39 12.52
CA ALA A 137 -4.60 11.14 13.08
C ALA A 137 -3.57 12.20 12.65
N SER A 138 -2.57 12.39 13.51
CA SER A 138 -1.29 12.98 13.09
C SER A 138 -0.42 11.91 12.45
N VAL A 139 0.15 12.19 11.29
CA VAL A 139 0.84 11.17 10.48
C VAL A 139 2.28 11.57 10.21
N CYS A 140 3.23 10.67 10.45
CA CYS A 140 4.60 10.79 9.98
C CYS A 140 4.75 9.90 8.74
N HIS A 141 4.85 10.52 7.57
CA HIS A 141 5.03 9.87 6.28
C HIS A 141 6.52 9.77 5.96
N VAL A 142 7.02 8.55 5.75
CA VAL A 142 8.44 8.30 5.47
C VAL A 142 8.60 7.48 4.20
N ASP A 143 9.33 8.03 3.24
CA ASP A 143 9.75 7.33 2.02
C ASP A 143 11.13 7.84 1.57
N ALA A 144 11.96 6.98 0.98
CA ALA A 144 13.29 7.37 0.53
C ALA A 144 13.25 8.22 -0.77
N ALA A 145 12.18 8.10 -1.56
CA ALA A 145 12.06 8.76 -2.84
C ALA A 145 11.38 10.13 -2.70
N LYS A 146 12.16 11.22 -2.85
CA LYS A 146 11.67 12.61 -2.83
C LYS A 146 10.45 12.84 -3.74
N GLY A 147 10.44 12.22 -4.92
CA GLY A 147 9.32 12.33 -5.87
C GLY A 147 8.04 11.66 -5.37
N MET A 148 8.14 10.55 -4.63
CA MET A 148 6.98 9.88 -4.04
C MET A 148 6.41 10.68 -2.88
N VAL A 149 7.27 11.25 -2.02
CA VAL A 149 6.84 12.15 -0.95
C VAL A 149 6.15 13.41 -1.51
N ALA A 150 6.65 13.97 -2.60
CA ALA A 150 5.99 15.10 -3.27
C ALA A 150 4.62 14.72 -3.84
N TRP A 151 4.48 13.52 -4.42
CA TRP A 151 3.21 13.01 -4.89
C TRP A 151 2.23 12.74 -3.73
N ALA A 152 2.72 12.21 -2.61
CA ALA A 152 1.90 11.98 -1.42
C ALA A 152 1.33 13.30 -0.85
N ARG A 153 2.12 14.38 -0.89
CA ARG A 153 1.63 15.73 -0.55
C ARG A 153 0.50 16.18 -1.47
N GLU A 154 0.62 15.96 -2.77
CA GLU A 154 -0.44 16.28 -3.73
C GLU A 154 -1.70 15.43 -3.48
N ASN A 155 -1.56 14.15 -3.13
CA ASN A 155 -2.71 13.31 -2.79
C ASN A 155 -3.41 13.77 -1.49
N ALA A 156 -2.66 14.22 -0.48
CA ALA A 156 -3.24 14.86 0.71
C ALA A 156 -3.99 16.15 0.34
N ARG A 157 -3.39 16.98 -0.51
CA ARG A 157 -4.01 18.20 -1.05
C ARG A 157 -5.34 17.91 -1.75
N LEU A 158 -5.34 16.94 -2.68
CA LEU A 158 -6.53 16.51 -3.42
C LEU A 158 -7.64 15.95 -2.54
N SER A 159 -7.29 15.40 -1.38
CA SER A 159 -8.25 14.88 -0.39
C SER A 159 -8.71 15.92 0.64
N GLY A 160 -8.31 17.19 0.46
CA GLY A 160 -8.65 18.30 1.36
C GLY A 160 -7.93 18.25 2.71
N LEU A 161 -6.70 17.74 2.72
CA LEU A 161 -5.88 17.52 3.93
C LEU A 161 -4.63 18.40 3.95
N GLU A 162 -4.69 19.58 3.33
CA GLU A 162 -3.57 20.53 3.25
C GLU A 162 -3.08 20.96 4.64
N ASP A 163 -4.03 21.22 5.55
CA ASP A 163 -3.76 21.65 6.93
C ASP A 163 -3.71 20.49 7.93
N ALA A 164 -3.82 19.24 7.46
CA ALA A 164 -3.76 18.09 8.35
C ALA A 164 -2.34 17.93 8.94
N PRO A 165 -2.19 17.44 10.18
CA PRO A 165 -0.90 17.31 10.85
C PRO A 165 -0.06 16.16 10.27
N ILE A 166 0.49 16.36 9.07
CA ILE A 166 1.32 15.39 8.34
C ILE A 166 2.77 15.86 8.29
N ARG A 167 3.66 15.10 8.92
CA ARG A 167 5.11 15.27 8.85
C ARG A 167 5.65 14.47 7.67
N TRP A 168 6.22 15.15 6.69
CA TRP A 168 6.75 14.56 5.45
C TRP A 168 8.26 14.37 5.53
N ILE A 169 8.72 13.12 5.43
CA ILE A 169 10.11 12.75 5.61
C ILE A 169 10.63 12.03 4.35
N VAL A 170 11.73 12.56 3.81
CA VAL A 170 12.50 11.92 2.73
C VAL A 170 13.73 11.27 3.36
N ASP A 171 13.66 9.98 3.64
CA ASP A 171 14.71 9.28 4.40
C ASP A 171 14.62 7.76 4.28
N ASP A 172 15.69 7.08 4.66
CA ASP A 172 15.65 5.63 4.87
C ASP A 172 14.80 5.29 6.11
N CYS A 173 13.87 4.34 5.97
CA CYS A 173 12.92 4.02 7.02
C CYS A 173 13.61 3.46 8.28
N GLY A 174 14.63 2.60 8.13
CA GLY A 174 15.37 2.04 9.27
C GLY A 174 16.14 3.11 10.03
N LYS A 175 16.96 3.88 9.32
CA LYS A 175 17.73 4.99 9.90
C LYS A 175 16.81 6.05 10.53
N PHE A 176 15.63 6.29 9.95
CA PHE A 176 14.64 7.19 10.53
C PHE A 176 14.10 6.67 11.86
N VAL A 177 13.67 5.40 11.92
CA VAL A 177 13.14 4.78 13.14
C VAL A 177 14.19 4.79 14.25
N GLU A 178 15.44 4.44 13.96
CA GLU A 178 16.53 4.51 14.95
C GLU A 178 16.70 5.92 15.55
N ARG A 179 16.58 6.97 14.73
CA ARG A 179 16.68 8.36 15.20
C ARG A 179 15.47 8.75 16.05
N GLU A 180 14.27 8.31 15.69
CA GLU A 180 13.07 8.58 16.49
C GLU A 180 13.16 7.88 17.86
N ILE A 181 13.65 6.64 17.91
CA ILE A 181 13.93 5.92 19.17
C ILE A 181 14.96 6.68 20.01
N ARG A 182 16.10 7.09 19.41
CA ARG A 182 17.13 7.89 20.10
C ARG A 182 16.60 9.23 20.64
N ARG A 183 15.57 9.80 20.01
CA ARG A 183 14.90 11.03 20.43
C ARG A 183 13.75 10.81 21.42
N GLY A 184 13.46 9.56 21.81
CA GLY A 184 12.33 9.23 22.67
C GLY A 184 10.97 9.50 22.03
N LYS A 185 10.89 9.56 20.69
CA LYS A 185 9.62 9.70 19.99
C LYS A 185 8.90 8.35 19.97
N THR A 186 7.57 8.40 20.04
CA THR A 186 6.72 7.21 20.05
C THR A 186 5.51 7.39 19.14
N TYR A 187 4.98 6.28 18.65
CA TYR A 187 3.82 6.24 17.76
C TYR A 187 2.76 5.28 18.28
N ASP A 188 1.50 5.66 18.11
CA ASP A 188 0.36 4.87 18.52
C ASP A 188 0.03 3.80 17.48
N ALA A 189 0.37 4.04 16.21
CA ALA A 189 0.21 3.05 15.17
C ALA A 189 1.34 3.08 14.15
N ILE A 190 1.63 1.92 13.55
CA ILE A 190 2.62 1.78 12.49
C ILE A 190 1.99 1.09 11.29
N ILE A 191 2.25 1.61 10.09
CA ILE A 191 1.94 0.97 8.81
C ILE A 191 3.27 0.85 8.06
N MET A 192 3.57 -0.34 7.53
CA MET A 192 4.76 -0.54 6.72
C MET A 192 4.46 -1.37 5.48
N ASP A 193 5.02 -0.95 4.35
CA ASP A 193 4.93 -1.63 3.06
C ASP A 193 6.32 -1.90 2.46
N PRO A 194 7.17 -2.69 3.15
CA PRO A 194 8.53 -2.93 2.72
C PRO A 194 8.58 -3.60 1.33
N PRO A 195 9.46 -3.16 0.42
CA PRO A 195 9.60 -3.79 -0.89
C PRO A 195 10.21 -5.20 -0.75
N SER A 196 9.98 -6.07 -1.74
CA SER A 196 10.62 -7.40 -1.76
C SER A 196 12.15 -7.31 -1.85
N TYR A 197 12.63 -6.37 -2.65
CA TYR A 197 14.06 -6.09 -2.84
C TYR A 197 14.27 -4.57 -2.91
N GLY A 198 15.38 -4.11 -2.34
CA GLY A 198 15.76 -2.70 -2.37
C GLY A 198 17.25 -2.51 -2.15
N ARG A 199 17.67 -1.25 -2.20
CA ARG A 199 19.02 -0.85 -1.77
C ARG A 199 18.91 0.35 -0.84
N GLY A 200 19.57 0.25 0.30
CA GLY A 200 19.73 1.35 1.23
C GLY A 200 20.60 2.47 0.65
N PRO A 201 20.58 3.68 1.24
CA PRO A 201 21.37 4.80 0.76
C PRO A 201 22.89 4.55 0.75
N GLY A 202 23.38 3.62 1.57
CA GLY A 202 24.79 3.23 1.63
C GLY A 202 25.14 2.03 0.73
N GLY A 203 24.19 1.57 -0.10
CA GLY A 203 24.35 0.40 -0.94
C GLY A 203 24.02 -0.93 -0.23
N GLU A 204 23.52 -0.88 1.00
CA GLU A 204 23.08 -2.06 1.73
C GLU A 204 21.97 -2.77 0.94
N VAL A 205 22.06 -4.09 0.78
CA VAL A 205 21.03 -4.84 0.04
C VAL A 205 19.87 -5.14 1.00
N TRP A 206 18.68 -4.69 0.62
CA TRP A 206 17.43 -5.09 1.30
C TRP A 206 16.82 -6.28 0.56
N LYS A 207 16.55 -7.35 1.31
CA LYS A 207 15.73 -8.48 0.90
C LYS A 207 14.72 -8.75 2.00
N LEU A 208 13.45 -8.80 1.64
CA LEU A 208 12.39 -8.89 2.63
C LEU A 208 12.52 -10.15 3.50
N GLU A 209 12.87 -11.32 2.94
CA GLU A 209 13.03 -12.54 3.73
C GLU A 209 14.18 -12.47 4.74
N ASP A 210 15.26 -11.74 4.40
CA ASP A 210 16.46 -11.65 5.23
C ASP A 210 16.34 -10.55 6.30
N ASN A 211 15.55 -9.50 6.04
CA ASN A 211 15.59 -8.26 6.83
C ASN A 211 14.29 -7.92 7.58
N LEU A 212 13.15 -8.51 7.20
CA LEU A 212 11.85 -8.10 7.77
C LEU A 212 11.77 -8.30 9.29
N TYR A 213 12.28 -9.42 9.82
CA TYR A 213 12.23 -9.70 11.26
C TYR A 213 12.90 -8.61 12.09
N ASP A 214 14.16 -8.28 11.77
CA ASP A 214 14.93 -7.27 12.51
C ASP A 214 14.33 -5.87 12.33
N PHE A 215 13.79 -5.57 11.15
CA PHE A 215 13.12 -4.30 10.89
C PHE A 215 11.84 -4.14 11.71
N VAL A 216 11.00 -5.18 11.81
CA VAL A 216 9.79 -5.16 12.64
C VAL A 216 10.16 -5.04 14.11
N LYS A 217 11.22 -5.73 14.55
CA LYS A 217 11.75 -5.63 15.93
C LYS A 217 12.21 -4.21 16.25
N LEU A 218 12.91 -3.55 15.33
CA LEU A 218 13.28 -2.14 15.45
C LEU A 218 12.03 -1.25 15.56
N CYS A 219 11.04 -1.44 14.68
CA CYS A 219 9.79 -0.67 14.70
C CYS A 219 8.99 -0.86 15.98
N ALA A 220 8.99 -2.06 16.58
CA ALA A 220 8.34 -2.29 17.87
C ALA A 220 8.94 -1.42 19.00
N GLY A 221 10.21 -1.00 18.88
CA GLY A 221 10.88 -0.10 19.82
C GLY A 221 10.39 1.34 19.78
N VAL A 222 9.67 1.77 18.73
CA VAL A 222 9.11 3.12 18.61
C VAL A 222 7.60 3.17 18.91
N LEU A 223 7.00 2.05 19.30
CA LEU A 223 5.61 2.02 19.73
C LEU A 223 5.44 2.74 21.08
N SER A 224 4.30 3.42 21.23
CA SER A 224 3.88 4.03 22.50
C SER A 224 3.58 2.97 23.57
N GLU A 225 3.25 3.42 24.78
CA GLU A 225 2.81 2.53 25.87
C GLU A 225 1.44 1.91 25.61
N ARG A 226 0.59 2.56 24.80
CA ARG A 226 -0.77 2.11 24.48
C ARG A 226 -0.98 2.05 22.96
N PRO A 227 -0.19 1.25 22.22
CA PRO A 227 -0.30 1.21 20.77
C PRO A 227 -1.68 0.69 20.36
N LEU A 228 -2.19 1.21 19.25
CA LEU A 228 -3.52 0.95 18.72
C LEU A 228 -3.49 -0.15 17.65
N PHE A 229 -2.58 -0.07 16.68
CA PHE A 229 -2.40 -1.12 15.67
C PHE A 229 -1.02 -1.10 15.01
N VAL A 230 -0.63 -2.24 14.44
CA VAL A 230 0.54 -2.37 13.55
C VAL A 230 0.12 -3.15 12.31
N LEU A 231 0.41 -2.60 11.13
CA LEU A 231 0.15 -3.21 9.83
C LEU A 231 1.46 -3.50 9.11
N ILE A 232 1.59 -4.72 8.59
CA ILE A 232 2.67 -5.12 7.67
C ILE A 232 2.04 -5.58 6.38
N ASN A 233 2.41 -4.96 5.27
CA ASN A 233 2.04 -5.39 3.93
C ASN A 233 3.21 -6.10 3.26
N SER A 234 2.91 -7.07 2.38
CA SER A 234 3.91 -7.71 1.55
C SER A 234 3.36 -8.04 0.18
N TYR A 235 4.16 -7.72 -0.83
CA TYR A 235 3.93 -8.06 -2.24
C TYR A 235 4.92 -9.13 -2.74
N THR A 236 5.68 -9.73 -1.83
CA THR A 236 6.67 -10.77 -2.16
C THR A 236 5.97 -12.08 -2.48
N THR A 237 6.14 -12.56 -3.72
CA THR A 237 5.64 -13.87 -4.15
C THR A 237 6.21 -14.99 -3.26
N GLY A 238 5.34 -15.90 -2.82
CA GLY A 238 5.74 -17.07 -2.03
C GLY A 238 5.78 -16.86 -0.51
N LEU A 239 5.61 -15.62 -0.03
CA LEU A 239 5.47 -15.35 1.40
C LEU A 239 4.00 -15.51 1.83
N ALA A 240 3.72 -16.53 2.65
CA ALA A 240 2.37 -16.74 3.17
C ALA A 240 1.96 -15.62 4.15
N PRO A 241 0.69 -15.14 4.14
CA PRO A 241 0.23 -14.10 5.07
C PRO A 241 0.43 -14.45 6.55
N SER A 242 0.37 -15.74 6.90
CA SER A 242 0.59 -16.24 8.26
C SER A 242 1.98 -15.90 8.81
N VAL A 243 2.99 -15.75 7.96
CA VAL A 243 4.32 -15.30 8.37
C VAL A 243 4.25 -13.90 8.98
N LEU A 244 3.50 -12.98 8.37
CA LEU A 244 3.31 -11.62 8.88
C LEU A 244 2.59 -11.63 10.22
N GLY A 245 1.55 -12.47 10.35
CA GLY A 245 0.84 -12.67 11.61
C GLY A 245 1.74 -13.20 12.73
N TYR A 246 2.61 -14.16 12.41
CA TYR A 246 3.56 -14.76 13.36
C TYR A 246 4.59 -13.72 13.84
N LEU A 247 5.16 -12.93 12.92
CA LEU A 247 6.08 -11.84 13.26
C LEU A 247 5.43 -10.82 14.20
N LEU A 248 4.21 -10.39 13.88
CA LEU A 248 3.46 -9.44 14.70
C LEU A 248 3.15 -10.01 16.09
N HIS A 249 2.79 -11.28 16.17
CA HIS A 249 2.54 -11.93 17.45
C HIS A 249 3.80 -11.93 18.33
N LEU A 250 4.93 -12.35 17.77
CA LEU A 250 6.19 -12.44 18.51
C LEU A 250 6.72 -11.06 18.95
N LEU A 251 6.65 -10.07 18.06
CA LEU A 251 7.37 -8.79 18.25
C LEU A 251 6.49 -7.69 18.85
N VAL A 252 5.16 -7.82 18.76
CA VAL A 252 4.20 -6.83 19.26
C VAL A 252 3.24 -7.48 20.25
N GLY A 253 2.52 -8.53 19.83
CA GLY A 253 1.49 -9.18 20.65
C GLY A 253 2.01 -9.72 21.99
N ALA A 254 3.20 -10.31 22.01
CA ALA A 254 3.83 -10.83 23.23
C ALA A 254 4.05 -9.76 24.32
N LYS A 255 4.24 -8.50 23.93
CA LYS A 255 4.45 -7.37 24.86
C LYS A 255 3.16 -6.64 25.21
N TYR A 256 2.29 -6.43 24.22
CA TYR A 256 1.13 -5.53 24.34
C TYR A 256 -0.22 -6.27 24.45
N GLY A 257 -0.23 -7.60 24.39
CA GLY A 257 -1.46 -8.38 24.28
C GLY A 257 -2.14 -8.16 22.93
N GLY A 258 -3.47 -8.17 22.89
CA GLY A 258 -4.24 -7.87 21.68
C GLY A 258 -4.33 -9.02 20.68
N LYS A 259 -4.81 -8.72 19.47
CA LYS A 259 -5.15 -9.72 18.45
C LYS A 259 -4.34 -9.52 17.17
N CYS A 260 -3.76 -10.61 16.68
CA CYS A 260 -3.19 -10.71 15.34
C CYS A 260 -4.21 -11.32 14.37
N THR A 261 -4.33 -10.73 13.19
CA THR A 261 -5.08 -11.27 12.04
C THR A 261 -4.21 -11.11 10.80
N TRP A 262 -4.34 -12.02 9.85
CA TRP A 262 -3.57 -11.99 8.61
C TRP A 262 -4.37 -12.64 7.51
N ASP A 263 -4.22 -12.12 6.30
CA ASP A 263 -4.89 -12.65 5.12
C ASP A 263 -4.26 -12.09 3.84
N GLU A 264 -4.71 -12.61 2.71
CA GLU A 264 -4.45 -12.04 1.40
C GLU A 264 -5.33 -10.81 1.15
N LEU A 265 -4.81 -9.88 0.35
CA LEU A 265 -5.54 -8.76 -0.23
C LEU A 265 -6.05 -9.13 -1.61
N GLY A 266 -7.31 -8.81 -1.90
CA GLY A 266 -7.96 -9.13 -3.16
C GLY A 266 -8.62 -7.95 -3.84
N LEU A 267 -8.71 -8.03 -5.16
CA LEU A 267 -9.54 -7.15 -5.98
C LEU A 267 -10.66 -7.96 -6.62
N PRO A 268 -11.93 -7.53 -6.51
CA PRO A 268 -13.04 -8.23 -7.15
C PRO A 268 -12.91 -8.12 -8.67
N VAL A 269 -13.16 -9.22 -9.38
CA VAL A 269 -13.11 -9.30 -10.85
C VAL A 269 -14.54 -9.28 -11.39
N THR A 270 -14.93 -8.22 -12.08
CA THR A 270 -16.31 -8.00 -12.53
C THR A 270 -16.83 -9.14 -13.40
N GLU A 271 -16.04 -9.62 -14.37
CA GLU A 271 -16.52 -10.63 -15.34
C GLU A 271 -16.71 -12.03 -14.74
N THR A 272 -16.00 -12.38 -13.68
CA THR A 272 -16.05 -13.73 -13.09
C THR A 272 -16.77 -13.78 -11.75
N GLY A 273 -16.90 -12.64 -11.05
CA GLY A 273 -17.38 -12.57 -9.67
C GLY A 273 -16.40 -13.13 -8.64
N LEU A 274 -15.19 -13.53 -9.06
CA LEU A 274 -14.11 -14.00 -8.18
C LEU A 274 -13.23 -12.82 -7.75
N ALA A 275 -12.12 -13.09 -7.05
CA ALA A 275 -11.14 -12.09 -6.66
C ALA A 275 -9.74 -12.45 -7.16
N LEU A 276 -9.00 -11.44 -7.64
CA LEU A 276 -7.58 -11.55 -7.98
C LEU A 276 -6.73 -11.33 -6.71
N PRO A 277 -5.90 -12.29 -6.29
CA PRO A 277 -4.94 -12.09 -5.20
C PRO A 277 -3.91 -11.03 -5.59
N CYS A 278 -3.70 -10.03 -4.73
CA CYS A 278 -2.84 -8.88 -5.02
C CYS A 278 -1.65 -8.73 -4.06
N GLY A 279 -1.70 -9.37 -2.90
CA GLY A 279 -0.63 -9.33 -1.89
C GLY A 279 -1.09 -9.93 -0.57
N ALA A 280 -0.24 -9.84 0.45
CA ALA A 280 -0.51 -10.32 1.80
C ALA A 280 -0.44 -9.17 2.81
N THR A 281 -1.16 -9.31 3.91
CA THR A 281 -1.09 -8.36 5.01
C THR A 281 -1.26 -9.04 6.37
N GLY A 282 -0.56 -8.51 7.36
CA GLY A 282 -0.71 -8.86 8.77
C GLY A 282 -1.13 -7.62 9.55
N ARG A 283 -2.09 -7.78 10.47
CA ARG A 283 -2.58 -6.73 11.36
C ARG A 283 -2.50 -7.19 12.80
N TRP A 284 -1.84 -6.41 13.65
CA TRP A 284 -2.01 -6.48 15.09
C TRP A 284 -2.86 -5.29 15.54
N CYS A 285 -3.78 -5.49 16.48
CA CYS A 285 -4.51 -4.41 17.13
C CYS A 285 -4.64 -4.64 18.63
N SER A 286 -4.67 -3.54 19.39
CA SER A 286 -5.05 -3.58 20.80
C SER A 286 -6.51 -4.00 20.96
N GLU A 287 -6.82 -4.65 22.07
CA GLU A 287 -8.19 -4.89 22.54
C GLU A 287 -8.79 -3.65 23.22
#